data_AF-U6DC42-F1
#
_entry.id   AF-U6DC42-F1
#
_cell.length_a   1.000
_cell.length_b   1.000
_cell.length_c   1.000
_cell.angle_alpha   90.00
_cell.angle_beta   90.00
_cell.angle_gamma   90.00
#
_symmetry.space_group_name_H-M   'P 1'
#
loop_
_entity.id
_entity.type
_entity.pdbx_description
1 polymer ?
#
loop_
_entity_poly.entity_id
_entity_poly.type
_entity_poly.pdbx_seq_one_letter_code
_entity_poly.pdbx_strand_id
1 'polypeptide(L)'
;ANFARTGDPNDPRDPKVPQWPPYTAGAQQYVSLNLRPLEVRRGLRAQACAFWNRFLPKLLSATDTLDEAERQWKAEFHRWSSYMVHWKNQFDHYSKQDRCSDL
;
A
#
# COMPACT_ATOMS: atom_id res chain seq x y z
N ALA A 1 0.62 -15.60 -36.58
CA ALA A 1 -0.39 -14.96 -37.45
C ALA A 1 -1.84 -15.23 -37.00
N ASN A 2 -2.17 -16.41 -36.46
CA ASN A 2 -3.54 -16.80 -36.08
C ASN A 2 -4.27 -15.75 -35.23
N PHE A 3 -3.70 -15.36 -34.08
CA PHE A 3 -4.33 -14.38 -33.18
C PHE A 3 -4.67 -13.04 -33.87
N ALA A 4 -3.77 -12.52 -34.71
CA ALA A 4 -4.03 -11.25 -35.43
C ALA A 4 -5.18 -11.36 -36.43
N ARG A 5 -5.46 -12.56 -36.96
CA ARG A 5 -6.53 -12.81 -37.95
C ARG A 5 -7.87 -13.16 -37.31
N THR A 6 -7.87 -13.92 -36.21
CA THR A 6 -9.10 -14.52 -35.64
C THR A 6 -9.35 -14.14 -34.18
N GLY A 7 -8.41 -13.46 -33.51
CA GLY A 7 -8.43 -13.26 -32.06
C GLY A 7 -8.10 -14.52 -31.25
N ASP A 8 -7.75 -15.64 -31.91
CA ASP A 8 -7.40 -16.91 -31.27
C ASP A 8 -6.01 -17.36 -31.77
N PRO A 9 -5.03 -17.61 -30.87
CA PRO A 9 -3.72 -18.11 -31.27
C PRO A 9 -3.72 -19.55 -31.82
N ASN A 10 -4.75 -20.36 -31.56
CA ASN A 10 -4.80 -21.77 -31.92
C ASN A 10 -4.92 -22.02 -33.44
N ASP A 11 -4.43 -23.16 -33.93
CA ASP A 11 -4.68 -23.58 -35.32
C ASP A 11 -6.04 -24.29 -35.42
N PRO A 12 -7.02 -23.72 -36.14
CA PRO A 12 -8.34 -24.32 -36.28
C PRO A 12 -8.33 -25.64 -37.08
N ARG A 13 -7.25 -25.93 -37.81
CA ARG A 13 -7.14 -27.14 -38.66
C ARG A 13 -6.54 -28.33 -37.93
N ASP A 14 -5.89 -28.11 -36.78
CA ASP A 14 -5.25 -29.17 -36.01
C ASP A 14 -5.65 -29.10 -34.52
N PRO A 15 -6.82 -29.66 -34.17
CA PRO A 15 -7.29 -29.71 -32.78
C PRO A 15 -6.52 -30.72 -31.92
N LYS A 16 -5.61 -31.53 -32.49
CA LYS A 16 -4.82 -32.51 -31.74
C LYS A 16 -3.58 -31.90 -31.08
N VAL A 17 -3.18 -30.70 -31.51
CA VAL A 17 -2.09 -29.94 -30.89
C VAL A 17 -2.57 -29.34 -29.57
N PRO A 18 -1.72 -29.27 -28.52
CA PRO A 18 -2.12 -28.65 -27.26
C PRO A 18 -2.60 -27.23 -27.48
N GLN A 19 -3.78 -26.92 -26.93
CA GLN A 19 -4.48 -25.65 -27.14
C GLN A 19 -4.04 -24.60 -26.12
N TRP A 20 -4.02 -23.34 -26.54
CA TRP A 20 -3.80 -22.18 -25.69
C TRP A 20 -5.14 -21.71 -25.11
N PRO A 21 -5.43 -21.96 -23.82
CA PRO A 21 -6.70 -21.57 -23.22
C PRO A 21 -6.77 -20.05 -22.99
N PRO A 22 -7.96 -19.43 -23.10
CA PRO A 22 -8.14 -18.03 -22.74
C PRO A 22 -7.86 -17.81 -21.25
N TYR A 23 -7.20 -16.70 -20.93
CA TYR A 23 -6.95 -16.31 -19.54
C TYR A 23 -8.27 -15.86 -18.88
N THR A 24 -8.56 -16.39 -17.69
CA THR A 24 -9.68 -15.94 -16.85
C THR A 24 -9.19 -15.63 -15.44
N ALA A 25 -9.88 -14.73 -14.72
CA ALA A 25 -9.51 -14.37 -13.35
C ALA A 25 -9.56 -15.56 -12.37
N GLY A 26 -10.44 -16.53 -12.62
CA GLY A 26 -10.56 -17.76 -11.83
C GLY A 26 -9.49 -18.79 -12.16
N ALA A 27 -9.34 -19.16 -13.44
CA ALA A 27 -8.41 -20.24 -13.83
C ALA A 27 -6.95 -19.77 -13.94
N GLN A 28 -6.74 -18.49 -14.25
CA GLN A 28 -5.44 -17.83 -14.40
C GLN A 28 -4.45 -18.62 -15.26
N GLN A 29 -4.96 -19.23 -16.33
CA GLN A 29 -4.19 -20.10 -17.20
C GLN A 29 -3.33 -19.29 -18.15
N TYR A 30 -2.06 -19.67 -18.25
CA TYR A 30 -1.10 -19.12 -19.19
C TYR A 30 -0.28 -20.25 -19.80
N VAL A 31 0.38 -19.98 -20.93
CA VAL A 31 1.25 -20.96 -21.58
C VAL A 31 2.71 -20.57 -21.46
N SER A 32 3.60 -21.55 -21.40
CA SER A 32 5.04 -21.31 -21.53
C SER A 32 5.43 -21.34 -23.01
N LEU A 33 5.98 -20.22 -23.50
CA LEU A 33 6.52 -20.12 -24.86
C LEU A 33 8.01 -20.46 -24.83
N ASN A 34 8.36 -21.68 -25.25
CA ASN A 34 9.73 -22.17 -25.34
C ASN A 34 9.83 -23.26 -26.42
N LEU A 35 10.98 -23.92 -26.53
CA LEU A 35 11.22 -24.96 -27.55
C LEU A 35 10.49 -26.29 -27.28
N ARG A 36 9.92 -26.47 -26.08
CA ARG A 36 9.14 -27.65 -25.70
C ARG A 36 7.69 -27.51 -26.18
N PRO A 37 6.93 -28.61 -26.26
CA PRO A 37 5.49 -28.54 -26.53
C PRO A 37 4.79 -27.59 -25.56
N LEU A 38 3.70 -26.98 -26.05
CA LEU A 38 2.94 -25.97 -25.31
C LEU A 38 2.48 -26.53 -23.95
N GLU A 39 2.93 -25.89 -22.88
CA GLU A 39 2.62 -26.28 -21.51
C GLU A 39 1.71 -25.22 -20.88
N VAL A 40 0.52 -25.62 -20.45
CA VAL A 40 -0.43 -24.76 -19.74
C VAL A 40 -0.11 -24.78 -18.24
N ARG A 41 0.13 -23.60 -17.68
CA ARG A 41 0.37 -23.37 -16.25
C ARG A 41 -0.70 -22.43 -15.70
N ARG A 42 -0.70 -22.23 -14.38
CA ARG A 42 -1.67 -21.38 -13.67
C ARG A 42 -0.99 -20.39 -12.73
N GLY A 43 -1.59 -19.22 -12.57
CA GLY A 43 -1.22 -18.24 -11.54
C GLY A 43 0.19 -17.68 -11.71
N LEU A 44 0.45 -16.98 -12.82
CA LEU A 44 1.76 -16.41 -13.09
C LEU A 44 2.19 -15.45 -11.96
N ARG A 45 3.21 -15.87 -11.20
CA ARG A 45 3.74 -15.14 -10.03
C ARG A 45 2.65 -14.69 -9.06
N ALA A 46 1.59 -15.50 -8.88
CA ALA A 46 0.38 -15.10 -8.16
C ALA A 46 0.65 -14.51 -6.76
N GLN A 47 1.59 -15.07 -5.99
CA GLN A 47 1.96 -14.55 -4.67
C GLN A 47 2.62 -13.17 -4.74
N ALA A 48 3.57 -12.97 -5.66
CA ALA A 48 4.21 -11.67 -5.85
C ALA A 48 3.20 -10.64 -6.35
N CYS A 49 2.35 -11.00 -7.31
CA CYS A 49 1.28 -10.11 -7.79
C CYS A 49 0.28 -9.78 -6.67
N ALA A 50 -0.05 -10.72 -5.79
CA ALA A 50 -0.89 -10.45 -4.63
C ALA A 50 -0.23 -9.45 -3.67
N PHE A 51 1.08 -9.61 -3.43
CA PHE A 51 1.85 -8.64 -2.65
C PHE A 51 1.80 -7.24 -3.29
N TRP A 52 2.22 -7.11 -4.56
CA TRP A 52 2.33 -5.82 -5.24
C TRP A 52 0.97 -5.16 -5.51
N ASN A 53 -0.05 -5.93 -5.90
CA ASN A 53 -1.33 -5.37 -6.34
C ASN A 53 -2.35 -5.22 -5.21
N ARG A 54 -2.21 -5.97 -4.10
CA ARG A 54 -3.20 -5.96 -3.02
C ARG A 54 -2.65 -5.53 -1.67
N PHE A 55 -1.47 -6.00 -1.30
CA PHE A 55 -0.90 -5.72 0.02
C PHE A 55 -0.16 -4.38 0.05
N LEU A 56 0.78 -4.17 -0.86
CA LEU A 56 1.63 -2.99 -0.85
C LEU A 56 0.86 -1.66 -0.92
N PRO A 57 -0.20 -1.50 -1.76
CA PRO A 57 -0.95 -0.24 -1.78
C PRO A 57 -1.62 0.07 -0.44
N LYS A 58 -2.12 -0.97 0.27
CA LYS A 58 -2.71 -0.81 1.60
C LYS A 58 -1.66 -0.45 2.64
N LEU A 59 -0.48 -1.07 2.57
CA LEU A 59 0.64 -0.76 3.44
C LEU A 59 1.03 0.71 3.29
N LEU A 60 1.27 1.16 2.05
CA LEU A 60 1.65 2.54 1.76
C LEU A 60 0.62 3.54 2.27
N SER A 61 -0.67 3.26 2.05
CA SER A 61 -1.75 4.11 2.55
C SER A 61 -1.78 4.19 4.09
N ALA A 62 -1.52 3.09 4.78
CA ALA A 62 -1.48 3.08 6.25
C ALA A 62 -0.23 3.81 6.77
N THR A 63 0.93 3.65 6.13
CA THR A 63 2.16 4.30 6.56
C THR A 63 2.19 5.79 6.27
N ASP A 64 1.55 6.25 5.19
CA ASP A 64 1.41 7.68 4.88
C ASP A 64 0.69 8.44 6.01
N THR A 65 -0.32 7.80 6.62
CA THR A 65 -1.02 8.39 7.79
C THR A 65 -0.16 8.45 9.06
N LEU A 66 0.85 7.58 9.20
CA LEU A 66 1.73 7.60 10.38
C LEU A 66 2.64 8.81 10.37
N ASP A 67 3.17 9.20 9.21
CA ASP A 67 4.02 10.37 9.06
C ASP A 67 3.27 11.67 9.42
N GLU A 68 2.01 11.78 8.99
CA GLU A 68 1.15 12.92 9.32
C GLU A 68 0.78 12.94 10.81
N ALA A 69 0.42 11.79 11.39
CA ALA A 69 0.13 11.68 12.81
C ALA A 69 1.36 12.05 13.68
N GLU A 70 2.56 11.62 13.27
CA GLU A 70 3.81 11.97 13.96
C GLU A 70 4.09 13.48 13.88
N ARG A 71 3.89 14.10 12.70
CA ARG A 71 4.05 15.55 12.51
C ARG A 71 3.09 16.33 13.40
N GLN A 72 1.82 15.94 13.42
CA GLN A 72 0.80 16.59 14.25
C GLN A 72 1.13 16.46 15.74
N TRP A 73 1.52 15.26 16.18
CA TRP A 73 1.93 15.03 17.56
C TRP A 73 3.11 15.91 17.97
N LYS A 74 4.15 16.01 17.13
CA LYS A 74 5.32 16.88 17.40
C LYS A 74 4.89 18.35 17.53
N ALA A 75 4.04 18.84 16.62
CA ALA A 75 3.56 20.22 16.65
C ALA A 75 2.75 20.52 17.94
N GLU A 76 1.82 19.64 18.28
CA GLU A 76 0.99 19.78 19.49
C GLU A 76 1.81 19.66 20.78
N PHE A 77 2.78 18.74 20.81
CA PHE A 77 3.70 18.61 21.94
C PHE A 77 4.55 19.87 22.13
N HIS A 78 5.10 20.45 21.06
CA HIS A 78 5.84 21.71 21.13
C HIS A 78 4.96 22.86 21.63
N ARG A 79 3.71 22.95 21.14
CA ARG A 79 2.75 23.96 21.61
C ARG A 79 2.45 23.81 23.09
N TRP A 80 2.13 22.60 23.53
CA TRP A 80 1.86 22.30 24.94
C TRP A 80 3.08 22.59 25.82
N SER A 81 4.27 22.16 25.41
CA SER A 81 5.51 22.39 26.15
C SER A 81 5.78 23.88 26.35
N SER A 82 5.66 24.68 25.28
CA SER A 82 5.78 26.14 25.35
C SER A 82 4.76 26.76 26.31
N TYR A 83 3.49 26.34 26.21
CA TYR A 83 2.44 26.78 27.12
C TYR A 83 2.77 26.46 28.58
N MET A 84 3.24 25.24 28.86
CA MET A 84 3.61 24.83 30.22
C MET A 84 4.79 25.62 30.79
N VAL A 85 5.77 25.99 29.96
CA VAL A 85 6.87 26.88 30.38
C VAL A 85 6.34 28.27 30.73
N HIS A 86 5.49 28.83 29.89
CA HIS A 86 4.84 30.12 30.17
C HIS A 86 4.00 30.08 31.45
N TRP A 87 3.17 29.04 31.59
CA TRP A 87 2.34 28.84 32.78
C TRP A 87 3.20 28.72 34.04
N LYS A 88 4.29 27.94 34.00
CA LYS A 88 5.21 27.80 35.12
C LYS A 88 5.82 29.14 35.52
N ASN A 89 6.29 29.93 34.56
CA ASN A 89 6.83 31.27 34.84
C ASN A 89 5.78 32.17 35.51
N GLN A 90 4.55 32.20 34.99
CA GLN A 90 3.45 32.98 35.56
C GLN A 90 3.09 32.53 36.98
N PHE A 91 3.01 31.23 37.23
CA PHE A 91 2.75 30.67 38.55
C PHE A 91 3.89 31.00 39.54
N ASP A 92 5.15 30.86 39.11
CA ASP A 92 6.31 31.20 39.92
C ASP A 92 6.34 32.70 40.28
N HIS A 93 5.85 33.57 39.39
CA HIS A 93 5.66 35.00 39.69
C HIS A 93 4.52 35.23 40.69
N TYR A 94 3.35 34.65 40.46
CA TYR A 94 2.19 34.81 41.33
C TYR A 94 2.45 34.29 42.76
N SER A 95 3.08 33.12 42.89
CA SER A 95 3.37 32.48 44.18
C SER A 95 4.39 33.23 45.05
N LYS A 96 5.26 34.04 44.44
CA LYS A 96 6.26 34.87 45.13
C LYS A 96 5.76 36.28 45.43
N GLN A 97 4.59 36.64 44.92
CA GLN A 97 3.99 37.93 45.21
C GLN A 97 3.44 37.87 46.65
N ASP A 98 3.98 38.70 47.55
CA ASP A 98 3.44 38.83 48.90
C ASP A 98 1.94 39.12 48.80
N ARG A 99 1.12 38.25 49.40
CA ARG A 99 -0.32 38.50 49.53
C ARG A 99 -0.44 39.86 50.20
N CYS A 100 -1.10 40.80 49.52
CA CYS A 100 -1.39 42.15 49.98
C CYS A 100 -1.37 42.22 51.51
N SER A 101 -0.32 42.85 52.04
CA SER A 101 -0.27 43.30 53.41
C SER A 101 -1.50 44.18 53.67
N ASP A 102 -2.29 43.70 54.62
CA ASP A 102 -3.37 44.34 55.38
C ASP A 102 -3.80 45.74 54.94
N LEU A 103 -5.05 45.83 54.48
CA LEU A 103 -5.94 46.98 54.66
C LEU A 103 -7.28 46.48 55.19
#